data_AF-A0A1F0PVQ5-F1
#
_entry.id   AF-A0A1F0PVQ5-F1
#
_cell.length_a   1.000
_cell.length_b   1.000
_cell.length_c   1.000
_cell.angle_alpha   90.00
_cell.angle_beta   90.00
_cell.angle_gamma   90.00
#
_symmetry.space_group_name_H-M   'P 1'
#
loop_
_entity.id
_entity.type
_entity.pdbx_description
1 polymer ?
#
loop_
_entity_poly.entity_id
_entity_poly.type
_entity_poly.pdbx_seq_one_letter_code
_entity_poly.pdbx_strand_id
1 'polypeptide(L)'
;MTDYRAVTALLIGKRSYRQIEDQLGCSHRANSRANHALRSLGLTTTEHVTALTDDELAEIFVDKRSSGQGEFVSIDFDAVVKVRTGRTKQTLQVLWARYTSTPAQAGQRHYSYDRFRQLVAAHVDAAGLTARITHAPGHTMQADWAG
;
A
#
# COMPACT_ATOMS: atom_id res chain seq x y z
N MET A 1 12.59 -1.59 12.92
CA MET A 1 12.71 -2.19 11.57
C MET A 1 13.87 -3.17 11.62
N THR A 2 13.72 -4.38 11.08
CA THR A 2 14.80 -5.38 11.17
C THR A 2 15.98 -4.96 10.32
N ASP A 3 17.18 -4.94 10.90
CA ASP A 3 18.42 -4.73 10.15
C ASP A 3 18.79 -6.02 9.40
N TYR A 4 18.35 -6.12 8.15
CA TYR A 4 18.62 -7.28 7.31
C TYR A 4 20.09 -7.43 6.93
N ARG A 5 20.89 -6.36 6.95
CA ARG A 5 22.33 -6.44 6.68
C ARG A 5 23.04 -7.13 7.85
N ALA A 6 22.70 -6.76 9.08
CA ALA A 6 23.23 -7.43 10.27
C ALA A 6 22.80 -8.91 10.37
N VAL A 7 21.52 -9.21 10.09
CA VAL A 7 21.00 -10.58 10.12
C VAL A 7 21.71 -11.47 9.08
N THR A 8 21.84 -11.01 7.84
CA THR A 8 22.48 -11.78 6.76
C THR A 8 23.97 -12.01 7.01
N ALA A 9 24.69 -11.03 7.56
CA ALA A 9 26.09 -11.20 7.97
C ALA A 9 26.26 -12.30 9.04
N LEU A 10 25.39 -12.34 10.06
CA LEU A 10 25.43 -13.37 11.10
C LEU A 10 25.06 -14.77 10.58
N LEU A 11 24.14 -14.85 9.60
CA LEU A 11 23.79 -16.10 8.94
C LEU A 11 24.98 -16.68 8.13
N ILE A 12 25.72 -15.82 7.41
CA ILE A 12 26.94 -16.22 6.70
C ILE A 12 28.01 -16.71 7.69
N GLY A 13 28.12 -16.05 8.84
CA GLY A 13 28.94 -16.47 9.97
C GLY A 13 28.48 -17.75 10.69
N LYS A 14 27.48 -18.47 10.14
CA LYS A 14 26.91 -19.73 10.65
C LYS A 14 26.37 -19.65 12.09
N ARG A 15 25.90 -18.47 12.52
CA ARG A 15 25.18 -18.34 13.80
C ARG A 15 23.81 -19.02 13.72
N SER A 16 23.36 -19.60 14.84
CA SER A 16 22.02 -20.20 14.88
C SER A 16 20.95 -19.12 14.91
N TYR A 17 19.75 -19.42 14.43
CA TYR A 17 18.65 -18.45 14.41
C TYR A 17 18.36 -17.89 15.81
N ARG A 18 18.38 -18.74 16.83
CA ARG A 18 18.16 -18.33 18.22
C ARG A 18 19.19 -17.32 18.70
N GLN A 19 20.46 -17.51 18.36
CA GLN A 19 21.53 -16.55 18.70
C GLN A 19 21.31 -15.20 18.00
N ILE A 20 20.84 -15.22 16.76
CA ILE A 20 20.56 -14.00 16.00
C ILE A 20 19.32 -13.27 16.56
N GLU A 21 18.29 -14.02 16.95
CA GLU A 21 17.09 -13.49 17.63
C GLU A 21 17.47 -12.80 18.95
N ASP A 22 18.28 -13.47 19.78
CA ASP A 22 18.73 -12.92 21.06
C ASP A 22 19.63 -11.68 20.88
N GLN A 23 20.47 -11.66 19.83
CA GLN A 23 21.42 -10.58 19.58
C GLN A 23 20.79 -9.33 18.92
N LEU A 24 19.86 -9.52 17.97
CA LEU A 24 19.28 -8.44 17.16
C LEU A 24 17.81 -8.15 17.50
N GLY A 25 17.18 -8.94 18.37
CA GLY A 25 15.75 -8.81 18.70
C GLY A 25 14.83 -9.07 17.50
N CYS A 26 15.34 -9.68 16.44
CA CYS A 26 14.57 -9.96 15.24
C CYS A 26 13.68 -11.20 15.42
N SER A 27 12.58 -11.30 14.66
CA SER A 27 11.74 -12.50 14.70
C SER A 27 12.38 -13.68 13.96
N HIS A 28 12.05 -14.90 14.39
CA HIS A 28 12.41 -16.13 13.67
C HIS A 28 11.98 -16.12 12.19
N ARG A 29 10.86 -15.45 11.87
CA ARG A 29 10.39 -15.26 10.49
C ARG A 29 11.35 -14.37 9.69
N ALA A 30 11.92 -13.35 10.31
CA ALA A 30 12.90 -12.48 9.66
C ALA A 30 14.20 -13.24 9.33
N ASN A 31 14.68 -14.10 10.24
CA ASN A 31 15.83 -14.98 9.98
C ASN A 31 15.56 -15.96 8.84
N SER A 32 14.39 -16.60 8.84
CA SER A 32 13.98 -17.50 7.76
C SER A 32 13.93 -16.79 6.40
N ARG A 33 13.35 -15.58 6.36
CA ARG A 33 13.28 -14.75 5.15
C ARG A 33 14.67 -14.33 4.67
N ALA A 34 15.56 -13.92 5.56
CA ALA A 34 16.95 -13.56 5.25
C ALA A 34 17.73 -14.75 4.68
N ASN A 35 17.64 -15.93 5.31
CA ASN A 35 18.31 -17.13 4.82
C ASN A 35 17.77 -17.58 3.46
N HIS A 36 16.46 -17.48 3.24
CA HIS A 36 15.87 -17.74 1.93
C HIS A 36 16.44 -16.79 0.86
N ALA A 37 16.50 -15.49 1.15
CA ALA A 37 17.05 -14.49 0.23
C ALA A 37 18.52 -14.76 -0.12
N LEU A 38 19.35 -15.10 0.86
CA LEU A 38 20.75 -15.48 0.65
C LEU A 38 20.86 -16.68 -0.31
N ARG A 39 20.02 -17.70 -0.12
CA ARG A 39 20.01 -18.90 -0.98
C ARG A 39 19.49 -18.60 -2.39
N SER A 40 18.43 -17.81 -2.53
CA SER A 40 17.86 -17.49 -3.83
C SER A 40 18.77 -16.61 -4.69
N LEU A 41 19.54 -15.72 -4.05
CA LEU A 41 20.44 -14.78 -4.73
C LEU A 41 21.89 -15.31 -4.82
N GLY A 42 22.18 -16.48 -4.23
CA GLY A 42 23.53 -17.05 -4.22
C GLY A 42 24.55 -16.25 -3.39
N LEU A 43 24.09 -15.47 -2.40
CA LEU A 43 24.95 -14.63 -1.57
C LEU A 43 25.58 -15.50 -0.47
N THR A 44 26.84 -15.89 -0.67
CA THR A 44 27.57 -16.79 0.24
C THR A 44 28.63 -16.10 1.09
N THR A 45 29.08 -14.91 0.71
CA THR A 45 30.17 -14.17 1.37
C THR A 45 29.68 -12.85 1.94
N THR A 46 30.25 -12.41 3.06
CA THR A 46 29.93 -11.11 3.69
C THR A 46 30.17 -9.94 2.74
N GLU A 47 31.19 -10.02 1.89
CA GLU A 47 31.49 -9.03 0.86
C GLU A 47 30.33 -8.78 -0.11
N HIS A 48 29.61 -9.83 -0.51
CA HIS A 48 28.45 -9.70 -1.39
C HIS A 48 27.30 -8.94 -0.71
N VAL A 49 27.13 -9.10 0.60
CA VAL A 49 26.11 -8.41 1.38
C VAL A 49 26.49 -6.96 1.64
N THR A 50 27.78 -6.67 1.87
CA THR A 50 28.27 -5.30 2.05
C THR A 50 28.29 -4.51 0.75
N ALA A 51 28.40 -5.18 -0.40
CA ALA A 51 28.34 -4.55 -1.72
C ALA A 51 26.93 -4.09 -2.10
N LEU A 52 25.88 -4.70 -1.51
CA LEU A 52 24.51 -4.26 -1.72
C LEU A 52 24.28 -2.89 -1.09
N THR A 53 23.70 -1.99 -1.86
CA THR A 53 23.20 -0.70 -1.40
C THR A 53 21.98 -0.87 -0.50
N ASP A 54 21.62 0.18 0.24
CA ASP A 54 20.43 0.18 1.09
C ASP A 54 19.14 0.03 0.28
N ASP A 55 19.10 0.61 -0.92
CA ASP A 55 17.96 0.50 -1.84
C ASP A 55 17.79 -0.93 -2.37
N GLU A 56 18.88 -1.60 -2.75
CA GLU A 56 18.85 -3.00 -3.19
C GLU A 56 18.42 -3.94 -2.06
N LEU A 57 18.92 -3.71 -0.83
CA LEU A 57 18.48 -4.47 0.34
C LEU A 57 17.00 -4.24 0.63
N ALA A 58 16.53 -2.99 0.52
CA ALA A 58 15.12 -2.67 0.67
C ALA A 58 14.28 -3.42 -0.39
N GLU A 59 14.70 -3.45 -1.65
CA GLU A 59 14.00 -4.17 -2.72
C GLU A 59 13.92 -5.68 -2.47
N ILE A 60 15.00 -6.29 -2.01
CA ILE A 60 15.06 -7.72 -1.66
C ILE A 60 14.07 -8.05 -0.53
N PHE A 61 13.99 -7.18 0.48
CA PHE A 61 13.22 -7.41 1.69
C PHE A 61 11.86 -6.70 1.74
N VAL A 62 11.47 -5.99 0.68
CA VAL A 62 10.12 -5.42 0.51
C VAL A 62 9.06 -6.54 0.58
N ASP A 63 7.98 -6.29 1.33
CA ASP A 63 6.85 -7.21 1.42
C ASP A 63 6.08 -7.25 0.09
N LYS A 64 6.47 -8.17 -0.79
CA LYS A 64 5.84 -8.40 -2.10
C LYS A 64 4.40 -8.94 -2.00
N ARG A 65 3.82 -9.11 -0.80
CA ARG A 65 2.38 -9.41 -0.68
C ARG A 65 1.48 -8.30 -1.25
N SER A 66 2.01 -7.09 -1.44
CA SER A 66 1.31 -6.02 -2.14
C SER A 66 1.41 -6.10 -3.67
N SER A 67 2.39 -6.82 -4.24
CA SER A 67 2.67 -6.82 -5.68
C SER A 67 2.00 -7.96 -6.45
N GLY A 68 1.19 -8.79 -5.79
CA GLY A 68 0.46 -9.90 -6.42
C GLY A 68 -0.82 -9.48 -7.14
N GLN A 69 -1.17 -8.20 -7.12
CA GLN A 69 -2.30 -7.73 -7.90
C GLN A 69 -1.74 -7.25 -9.25
N GLY A 70 -2.08 -7.98 -10.32
CA GLY A 70 -1.65 -7.64 -11.67
C GLY A 70 -1.91 -6.18 -12.04
N GLU A 71 -1.34 -5.72 -13.15
CA GLU A 71 -1.52 -4.34 -13.60
C GLU A 71 -3.02 -3.98 -13.61
N PHE A 72 -3.39 -2.92 -12.92
CA PHE A 72 -4.76 -2.44 -12.93
C PHE A 72 -4.91 -1.33 -13.94
N VAL A 73 -6.09 -1.26 -14.56
CA VAL A 73 -6.46 -0.10 -15.36
C VAL A 73 -6.44 1.13 -14.44
N SER A 74 -5.65 2.14 -14.83
CA SER A 74 -5.54 3.40 -14.10
C SER A 74 -6.88 4.12 -14.02
N ILE A 75 -7.17 4.75 -12.89
CA ILE A 75 -8.38 5.57 -12.71
C ILE A 75 -8.05 7.03 -13.05
N ASP A 76 -8.86 7.65 -13.90
CA ASP A 76 -8.83 9.10 -14.11
C ASP A 76 -9.53 9.81 -12.94
N PHE A 77 -8.74 10.11 -11.90
CA PHE A 77 -9.25 10.75 -10.68
C PHE A 77 -9.77 12.16 -10.93
N ASP A 78 -9.14 12.93 -11.80
CA ASP A 78 -9.55 14.31 -12.10
C ASP A 78 -10.91 14.33 -12.79
N ALA A 79 -11.16 13.43 -13.74
CA ALA A 79 -12.49 13.28 -14.35
C ALA A 79 -13.54 12.86 -13.33
N VAL A 80 -13.22 11.92 -12.44
CA VAL A 80 -14.12 11.49 -11.35
C VAL A 80 -14.46 12.66 -10.43
N VAL A 81 -13.47 13.43 -9.99
CA VAL A 81 -13.66 14.61 -9.14
C VAL A 81 -14.50 15.66 -9.87
N LYS A 82 -14.16 15.99 -11.11
CA LYS A 82 -14.85 17.01 -11.91
C LYS A 82 -16.35 16.75 -12.02
N VAL A 83 -16.76 15.50 -12.25
CA VAL A 83 -18.17 15.11 -12.32
C VAL A 83 -18.87 15.21 -10.96
N ARG A 84 -18.12 15.08 -9.86
CA ARG A 84 -18.66 15.11 -8.48
C ARG A 84 -18.67 16.50 -7.84
N THR A 85 -17.97 17.47 -8.40
CA THR A 85 -17.95 18.87 -7.91
C THR A 85 -19.09 19.72 -8.51
N GLY A 86 -19.78 19.25 -9.54
CA GLY A 86 -20.91 19.95 -10.19
C GLY A 86 -22.26 19.86 -9.45
N ARG A 87 -23.26 20.59 -9.96
CA ARG A 87 -24.67 20.55 -9.45
C ARG A 87 -25.32 19.18 -9.66
N THR A 88 -25.09 18.54 -10.81
CA THR A 88 -25.62 17.21 -11.13
C THR A 88 -24.57 16.16 -10.86
N LYS A 89 -24.50 15.69 -9.61
CA LYS A 89 -23.50 14.72 -9.17
C LYS A 89 -23.90 13.32 -9.61
N GLN A 90 -23.02 12.65 -10.34
CA GLN A 90 -23.15 11.21 -10.57
C GLN A 90 -22.68 10.42 -9.34
N THR A 91 -23.30 9.27 -9.10
CA THR A 91 -22.90 8.38 -8.02
C THR A 91 -21.55 7.71 -8.35
N LEU A 92 -20.79 7.36 -7.32
CA LEU A 92 -19.53 6.62 -7.51
C LEU A 92 -19.75 5.27 -8.22
N GLN A 93 -20.92 4.65 -8.05
CA GLN A 93 -21.27 3.41 -8.72
C GLN A 93 -21.43 3.59 -10.24
N VAL A 94 -22.03 4.70 -10.69
CA VAL A 94 -22.11 5.03 -12.13
C VAL A 94 -20.73 5.31 -12.71
N LEU A 95 -19.89 6.03 -11.97
CA LEU A 95 -18.50 6.31 -12.39
C LEU A 95 -17.66 5.05 -12.44
N TRP A 96 -17.84 4.12 -11.49
CA TRP A 96 -17.20 2.81 -11.50
C TRP A 96 -17.65 1.97 -12.70
N ALA A 97 -18.95 1.94 -13.01
CA ALA A 97 -19.47 1.23 -14.17
C ALA A 97 -18.85 1.74 -15.49
N ARG A 98 -18.67 3.07 -15.62
CA ARG A 98 -17.96 3.68 -16.75
C ARG A 98 -16.48 3.29 -16.76
N TYR A 99 -15.81 3.30 -15.62
CA TYR A 99 -14.44 2.84 -15.50
C TYR A 99 -14.28 1.37 -15.93
N THR A 100 -15.19 0.48 -15.53
CA THR A 100 -15.14 -0.93 -15.97
C THR A 100 -15.43 -1.12 -17.47
N SER A 101 -16.01 -0.12 -18.13
CA SER A 101 -16.24 -0.14 -19.58
C SER A 101 -15.04 0.36 -20.40
N THR A 102 -13.99 0.90 -19.76
CA THR A 102 -12.79 1.31 -20.48
C THR A 102 -11.98 0.09 -20.92
N PRO A 103 -11.34 0.12 -22.10
CA PRO A 103 -10.52 -0.98 -22.56
C PRO A 103 -9.36 -1.24 -21.60
N ALA A 104 -9.10 -2.52 -21.32
CA ALA A 104 -7.96 -2.99 -20.53
C ALA A 104 -6.91 -3.61 -21.46
N GLN A 105 -5.63 -3.43 -21.15
CA GLN A 105 -4.57 -4.14 -21.86
C GLN A 105 -4.53 -5.64 -21.47
N ALA A 106 -3.82 -6.46 -22.24
CA ALA A 106 -3.69 -7.88 -21.94
C ALA A 106 -3.10 -8.11 -20.54
N GLY A 107 -3.85 -8.83 -19.69
CA GLY A 107 -3.45 -9.09 -18.30
C GLY A 107 -3.87 -8.01 -17.30
N GLN A 108 -4.39 -6.87 -17.77
CA GLN A 108 -4.91 -5.84 -16.88
C GLN A 108 -6.29 -6.17 -16.33
N ARG A 109 -6.53 -5.76 -15.09
CA ARG A 109 -7.83 -5.91 -14.43
C ARG A 109 -8.38 -4.55 -14.01
N HIS A 110 -9.69 -4.43 -13.90
CA HIS A 110 -10.31 -3.28 -13.26
C HIS A 110 -10.32 -3.46 -11.74
N TYR A 111 -10.21 -2.36 -11.01
CA TYR A 111 -10.42 -2.36 -9.57
C TYR A 111 -11.86 -2.77 -9.21
N SER A 112 -12.01 -3.52 -8.12
CA SER A 112 -13.32 -3.73 -7.50
C SER A 112 -13.94 -2.41 -7.08
N TYR A 113 -15.27 -2.38 -6.94
CA TYR A 113 -15.98 -1.17 -6.54
C TYR A 113 -15.47 -0.61 -5.19
N ASP A 114 -15.23 -1.47 -4.21
CA ASP A 114 -14.71 -1.05 -2.90
C ASP A 114 -13.32 -0.43 -3.00
N ARG A 115 -12.43 -1.02 -3.79
CA ARG A 115 -11.08 -0.49 -3.99
C ARG A 115 -11.11 0.83 -4.75
N PHE A 116 -11.96 0.93 -5.78
CA PHE A 116 -12.21 2.18 -6.50
C PHE A 116 -12.66 3.30 -5.55
N ARG A 117 -13.66 3.03 -4.69
CA ARG A 117 -14.12 3.96 -3.66
C ARG A 117 -12.98 4.44 -2.75
N GLN A 118 -12.16 3.51 -2.27
CA GLN A 118 -11.07 3.81 -1.34
C GLN A 118 -10.03 4.71 -1.99
N LEU A 119 -9.64 4.40 -3.22
CA LEU A 119 -8.67 5.18 -3.98
C LEU A 119 -9.19 6.59 -4.30
N VAL A 120 -10.46 6.71 -4.70
CA VAL A 120 -11.07 8.03 -4.96
C VAL A 120 -11.15 8.86 -3.68
N ALA A 121 -11.50 8.26 -2.53
CA ALA A 121 -11.52 8.96 -1.25
C ALA A 121 -10.11 9.46 -0.87
N ALA A 122 -9.10 8.59 -0.95
CA ALA A 122 -7.72 8.95 -0.67
C ALA A 122 -7.21 10.08 -1.57
N HIS A 123 -7.59 10.09 -2.85
CA HIS A 123 -7.25 11.17 -3.77
C HIS A 123 -7.93 12.49 -3.39
N VAL A 124 -9.23 12.47 -3.06
CA VAL A 124 -9.98 13.66 -2.61
C VAL A 124 -9.38 14.24 -1.33
N ASP A 125 -9.00 13.39 -0.38
CA ASP A 125 -8.36 13.79 0.88
C ASP A 125 -6.99 14.43 0.62
N ALA A 126 -6.15 13.79 -0.22
CA ALA A 126 -4.83 14.31 -0.60
C ALA A 126 -4.91 15.65 -1.35
N ALA A 127 -5.93 15.83 -2.19
CA ALA A 127 -6.18 17.06 -2.92
C ALA A 127 -6.86 18.16 -2.08
N GLY A 128 -7.22 17.88 -0.82
CA GLY A 128 -7.89 18.84 0.05
C GLY A 128 -9.29 19.25 -0.43
N LEU A 129 -9.94 18.41 -1.23
CA LEU A 129 -11.26 18.69 -1.84
C LEU A 129 -12.44 18.42 -0.87
N THR A 130 -12.16 18.38 0.42
CA THR A 130 -13.14 18.21 1.49
C THR A 130 -13.70 19.57 1.90
N ALA A 131 -14.95 19.84 1.52
CA ALA A 131 -15.64 21.03 2.01
C ALA A 131 -16.13 20.81 3.44
N ARG A 132 -15.69 21.66 4.38
CA ARG A 132 -16.24 21.70 5.73
C ARG A 132 -17.57 22.45 5.70
N ILE A 133 -18.65 21.78 6.09
CA ILE A 133 -19.93 22.45 6.32
C ILE A 133 -19.79 23.30 7.58
N THR A 134 -19.94 24.62 7.44
CA THR A 134 -19.98 25.54 8.57
C THR A 134 -21.42 25.69 9.01
N HIS A 135 -21.74 25.23 10.23
CA HIS A 135 -23.05 25.45 10.81
C HIS A 135 -23.08 26.80 11.49
N ALA A 136 -23.93 27.72 11.00
CA ALA A 136 -24.20 28.97 11.68
C ALA A 136 -25.15 28.70 12.88
N PRO A 137 -24.87 29.23 14.09
CA PRO A 137 -25.79 29.13 15.22
C PRO A 137 -27.19 29.61 14.85
N GLY A 138 -28.22 28.84 15.22
CA GLY A 138 -29.63 29.18 14.95
C GLY A 138 -30.11 28.96 13.51
N HIS A 139 -29.23 28.58 12.56
CA HIS A 139 -29.62 28.34 11.16
C HIS A 139 -30.43 27.04 10.96
N THR A 140 -30.24 26.06 11.83
CA THR A 140 -31.03 24.84 11.86
C THR A 140 -31.32 24.51 13.32
N MET A 141 -32.59 24.37 13.66
CA MET A 141 -33.06 23.95 14.98
C MET A 141 -33.82 22.64 14.82
N GLN A 142 -33.47 21.64 15.63
CA GLN A 142 -34.18 20.38 15.71
C GLN A 142 -34.97 20.39 17.01
N ALA A 143 -36.29 20.29 16.94
CA ALA A 143 -37.16 20.16 18.10
C ALA A 143 -37.41 18.68 18.36
N ASP A 144 -37.13 18.22 19.57
CA ASP A 144 -37.64 16.96 20.09
C ASP A 144 -38.91 17.22 20.90
N TRP A 145 -39.78 16.23 20.96
CA TRP A 145 -40.99 16.27 21.77
C TRP A 145 -40.97 15.05 22.70
N ALA A 146 -41.03 15.30 24.00
CA ALA A 146 -41.22 14.27 25.00
C ALA A 146 -42.71 14.23 25.37
N GLY A 147 -43.37 13.13 25.00
CA GLY A 147 -44.72 12.78 25.46
C GLY A 147 -44.65 11.79 26.61
#